data_AF-A0A2U2DRZ6-F1
#
_entry.id   AF-A0A2U2DRZ6-F1
#
_cell.length_a   1.000
_cell.length_b   1.000
_cell.length_c   1.000
_cell.angle_alpha   90.00
_cell.angle_beta   90.00
_cell.angle_gamma   90.00
#
_symmetry.space_group_name_H-M   'P 1'
#
loop_
_entity.id
_entity.type
_entity.pdbx_description
1 polymer ?
#
loop_
_entity_poly.entity_id
_entity_poly.type
_entity_poly.pdbx_seq_one_letter_code
_entity_poly.pdbx_strand_id
1 'polypeptide(L)'
;MAVEMTIGDLAGFIQLAKSGVAGLNITDFGALFDKVEQLLKAYGQLTPEIESNLDLARQELEKNPHLFEIGKAEFVNSVDALLAKYPSTTLIKDIPEFNTGGPVDPGPATGDLDFATIAKIFSDVSVTYDAATHKVTVHGAGYDFQQVGIERLQFQDGILAFDFNGAAGQSYRIYQAAFDRTPDTAGLSYWIKSMDGGKTLLDVASGFIGSAEFKSIYGADPTNLQFVQKLYENVLGRAGETAGISYWEDRLNSGLSKAEALVGFSESNENVTGVSTAIADGIWYA
;
A
#
# COMPACT_ATOMS: atom_id res chain seq x y z
N MET A 1 -32.01 14.75 3.44
CA MET A 1 -31.66 13.54 2.68
C MET A 1 -30.23 13.72 2.23
N ALA A 2 -29.31 12.82 2.59
CA ALA A 2 -27.93 12.92 2.13
C ALA A 2 -27.94 12.74 0.60
N VAL A 3 -27.33 13.68 -0.12
CA VAL A 3 -27.13 13.54 -1.57
C VAL A 3 -25.98 12.55 -1.74
N GLU A 4 -26.17 11.51 -2.53
CA GLU A 4 -25.17 10.48 -2.77
C GLU A 4 -24.39 10.78 -4.06
N MET A 5 -23.07 10.57 -4.03
CA MET A 5 -22.17 10.89 -5.14
C MET A 5 -22.32 9.88 -6.29
N THR A 6 -22.27 10.38 -7.53
CA THR A 6 -22.38 9.58 -8.77
C THR A 6 -21.08 9.54 -9.58
N ILE A 7 -21.00 8.62 -10.54
CA ILE A 7 -19.94 8.58 -11.56
C ILE A 7 -19.87 9.87 -12.38
N GLY A 8 -21.01 10.53 -12.61
CA GLY A 8 -21.06 11.82 -13.30
C GLY A 8 -20.40 12.94 -12.50
N ASP A 9 -20.53 12.92 -11.18
CA ASP A 9 -19.85 13.88 -10.29
C ASP A 9 -18.32 13.68 -10.34
N LEU A 10 -17.88 12.42 -10.42
CA LEU A 10 -16.48 12.04 -10.59
C LEU A 10 -15.93 12.44 -11.98
N ALA A 11 -16.77 12.39 -13.03
CA ALA A 11 -16.41 12.82 -14.38
C ALA A 11 -16.04 14.31 -14.44
N GLY A 12 -16.76 15.16 -13.69
CA GLY A 12 -16.47 16.59 -13.59
C GLY A 12 -15.09 16.86 -12.96
N PHE A 13 -14.72 16.05 -11.97
CA PHE A 13 -13.40 16.09 -11.33
C PHE A 13 -12.27 15.67 -12.29
N ILE A 14 -12.50 14.69 -13.16
CA ILE A 14 -11.51 14.24 -14.16
C ILE A 14 -11.41 15.14 -15.39
N GLN A 15 -12.50 15.76 -15.84
CA GLN A 15 -12.42 16.78 -16.89
C GLN A 15 -11.56 17.97 -16.44
N LEU A 16 -11.62 18.30 -15.14
CA LEU A 16 -10.68 19.22 -14.53
C LEU A 16 -9.25 18.64 -14.52
N ALA A 17 -9.10 17.36 -14.14
CA ALA A 17 -7.82 16.63 -14.17
C ALA A 17 -7.11 16.63 -15.53
N LYS A 18 -7.89 16.65 -16.63
CA LYS A 18 -7.43 16.48 -18.01
C LYS A 18 -7.26 17.77 -18.82
N SER A 19 -8.04 18.81 -18.53
CA SER A 19 -8.29 19.86 -19.52
C SER A 19 -7.18 20.90 -19.71
N GLY A 20 -6.26 21.09 -18.75
CA GLY A 20 -5.11 22.00 -18.94
C GLY A 20 -5.46 23.42 -19.41
N VAL A 21 -6.67 23.92 -19.15
CA VAL A 21 -7.13 25.24 -19.61
C VAL A 21 -6.70 26.33 -18.63
N ALA A 22 -6.16 27.43 -19.17
CA ALA A 22 -5.66 28.60 -18.46
C ALA A 22 -6.57 29.05 -17.29
N GLY A 23 -6.05 28.93 -16.07
CA GLY A 23 -6.69 29.43 -14.85
C GLY A 23 -6.47 28.55 -13.63
N LEU A 24 -6.32 27.22 -13.80
CA LEU A 24 -5.99 26.26 -12.74
C LEU A 24 -5.15 25.14 -13.35
N ASN A 25 -3.83 25.35 -13.40
CA ASN A 25 -2.91 24.26 -13.72
C ASN A 25 -2.94 23.25 -12.58
N ILE A 26 -3.00 21.96 -12.89
CA ILE A 26 -2.64 20.87 -11.96
C ILE A 26 -1.12 20.79 -11.88
N THR A 27 -0.54 21.94 -11.54
CA THR A 27 0.77 22.11 -10.94
C THR A 27 0.60 22.60 -9.49
N ASP A 28 -0.64 22.88 -9.07
CA ASP A 28 -1.00 23.36 -7.73
C ASP A 28 -1.94 22.34 -7.07
N PHE A 29 -1.36 21.39 -6.35
CA PHE A 29 -2.08 20.36 -5.60
C PHE A 29 -2.95 21.00 -4.49
N GLY A 30 -2.61 22.19 -4.00
CA GLY A 30 -3.42 22.92 -3.01
C GLY A 30 -4.83 23.15 -3.54
N ALA A 31 -4.94 23.62 -4.79
CA ALA A 31 -6.23 23.84 -5.45
C ALA A 31 -7.05 22.53 -5.66
N LEU A 32 -6.39 21.38 -5.80
CA LEU A 32 -7.05 20.08 -5.88
C LEU A 32 -7.69 19.70 -4.54
N PHE A 33 -6.90 19.76 -3.45
CA PHE A 33 -7.39 19.48 -2.10
C PHE A 33 -8.52 20.42 -1.70
N ASP A 34 -8.40 21.72 -2.01
CA ASP A 34 -9.45 22.70 -1.75
C ASP A 34 -10.76 22.31 -2.46
N LYS A 35 -10.68 21.71 -3.65
CA LYS A 35 -11.87 21.30 -4.39
C LYS A 35 -12.47 20.00 -3.89
N VAL A 36 -11.65 19.04 -3.50
CA VAL A 36 -12.08 17.80 -2.83
C VAL A 36 -12.81 18.15 -1.53
N GLU A 37 -12.25 19.06 -0.74
CA GLU A 37 -12.87 19.56 0.48
C GLU A 37 -14.21 20.26 0.20
N GLN A 38 -14.27 21.13 -0.81
CA GLN A 38 -15.53 21.76 -1.24
C GLN A 38 -16.60 20.74 -1.64
N LEU A 39 -16.23 19.68 -2.37
CA LEU A 39 -17.16 18.62 -2.77
C LEU A 39 -17.64 17.87 -1.54
N LEU A 40 -16.74 17.34 -0.71
CA LEU A 40 -17.10 16.63 0.52
C LEU A 40 -18.01 17.49 1.41
N LYS A 41 -17.74 18.79 1.52
CA LYS A 41 -18.59 19.73 2.24
C LYS A 41 -19.97 19.90 1.60
N ALA A 42 -20.04 20.01 0.28
CA ALA A 42 -21.30 20.15 -0.46
C ALA A 42 -22.21 18.91 -0.31
N TYR A 43 -21.62 17.72 -0.19
CA TYR A 43 -22.34 16.45 0.03
C TYR A 43 -22.52 16.11 1.52
N GLY A 44 -22.03 16.95 2.45
CA GLY A 44 -22.14 16.71 3.90
C GLY A 44 -21.27 15.56 4.40
N GLN A 45 -20.19 15.24 3.69
CA GLN A 45 -19.26 14.14 3.95
C GLN A 45 -17.91 14.61 4.51
N LEU A 46 -17.67 15.92 4.63
CA LEU A 46 -16.46 16.44 5.27
C LEU A 46 -16.57 16.31 6.79
N THR A 47 -15.95 15.29 7.36
CA THR A 47 -15.78 15.13 8.81
C THR A 47 -14.45 15.74 9.28
N PRO A 48 -14.29 16.06 10.58
CA PRO A 48 -13.01 16.54 11.10
C PRO A 48 -11.84 15.57 10.86
N GLU A 49 -12.13 14.26 10.85
CA GLU A 49 -11.15 13.22 10.54
C GLU A 49 -10.72 13.25 9.07
N ILE A 50 -11.69 13.39 8.15
CA ILE A 50 -11.40 13.52 6.71
C ILE A 50 -10.63 14.81 6.41
N GLU A 51 -11.02 15.91 7.05
CA GLU A 51 -10.31 17.20 6.96
C GLU A 51 -8.84 17.06 7.40
N SER A 52 -8.61 16.42 8.57
CA SER A 52 -7.25 16.12 9.05
C SER A 52 -6.45 15.24 8.10
N ASN A 53 -7.09 14.23 7.48
CA ASN A 53 -6.42 13.33 6.54
C ASN A 53 -6.06 14.03 5.23
N LEU A 54 -6.93 14.92 4.74
CA LEU A 54 -6.65 15.75 3.56
C LEU A 54 -5.47 16.69 3.82
N ASP A 55 -5.38 17.26 5.03
CA ASP A 55 -4.25 18.11 5.42
C ASP A 55 -2.92 17.34 5.52
N LEU A 56 -2.95 16.11 6.04
CA LEU A 56 -1.76 15.24 6.07
C LEU A 56 -1.31 14.87 4.66
N ALA A 57 -2.24 14.48 3.79
CA ALA A 57 -1.95 14.17 2.40
C ALA A 57 -1.39 15.39 1.65
N ARG A 58 -1.92 16.59 1.91
CA ARG A 58 -1.40 17.85 1.38
C ARG A 58 0.06 18.08 1.81
N GLN A 59 0.37 17.91 3.11
CA GLN A 59 1.74 18.06 3.62
C GLN A 59 2.72 17.01 3.06
N GLU A 60 2.25 15.80 2.79
CA GLU A 60 3.10 14.73 2.28
C GLU A 60 3.44 14.95 0.79
N LEU A 61 2.47 15.41 0.01
CA LEU A 61 2.69 15.75 -1.40
C LEU A 61 3.52 17.03 -1.57
N GLU A 62 3.47 17.96 -0.62
CA GLU A 62 4.40 19.10 -0.55
C GLU A 62 5.86 18.65 -0.40
N LYS A 63 6.09 17.63 0.43
CA LYS A 63 7.43 17.05 0.65
C LYS A 63 7.88 16.18 -0.52
N ASN A 64 6.94 15.52 -1.20
CA ASN A 64 7.21 14.52 -2.22
C ASN A 64 6.43 14.80 -3.53
N PRO A 65 6.75 15.90 -4.25
CA PRO A 65 5.96 16.35 -5.40
C PRO A 65 5.96 15.41 -6.61
N HIS A 66 6.89 14.46 -6.68
CA HIS A 66 6.96 13.45 -7.74
C HIS A 66 5.89 12.35 -7.57
N LEU A 67 5.48 12.03 -6.34
CA LEU A 67 4.38 11.10 -6.05
C LEU A 67 3.08 11.56 -6.70
N PHE A 68 2.89 12.87 -6.78
CA PHE A 68 1.74 13.47 -7.42
C PHE A 68 1.66 13.16 -8.92
N GLU A 69 2.76 13.24 -9.66
CA GLU A 69 2.77 12.95 -11.10
C GLU A 69 2.67 11.45 -11.42
N ILE A 70 3.04 10.58 -10.48
CA ILE A 70 2.82 9.13 -10.57
C ILE A 70 1.34 8.84 -10.32
N GLY A 71 0.82 9.25 -9.17
CA GLY A 71 -0.55 9.01 -8.74
C GLY A 71 -1.60 9.68 -9.62
N LYS A 72 -1.31 10.86 -10.20
CA LYS A 72 -2.21 11.58 -11.11
C LYS A 72 -2.52 10.78 -12.37
N ALA A 73 -1.51 10.19 -13.00
CA ALA A 73 -1.72 9.41 -14.21
C ALA A 73 -2.51 8.12 -13.93
N GLU A 74 -2.19 7.46 -12.82
CA GLU A 74 -2.89 6.24 -12.39
C GLU A 74 -4.33 6.54 -11.99
N PHE A 75 -4.56 7.62 -11.26
CA PHE A 75 -5.89 8.11 -10.92
C PHE A 75 -6.72 8.46 -12.16
N VAL A 76 -6.17 9.24 -13.08
CA VAL A 76 -6.87 9.60 -14.33
C VAL A 76 -7.21 8.36 -15.15
N ASN A 77 -6.27 7.42 -15.32
CA ASN A 77 -6.49 6.18 -16.06
C ASN A 77 -7.54 5.28 -15.39
N SER A 78 -7.52 5.20 -14.06
CA SER A 78 -8.45 4.37 -13.29
C SER A 78 -9.87 4.94 -13.36
N VAL A 79 -10.02 6.25 -13.26
CA VAL A 79 -11.32 6.89 -13.38
C VAL A 79 -11.82 6.87 -14.83
N ASP A 80 -10.95 6.98 -15.82
CA ASP A 80 -11.34 6.79 -17.23
C ASP A 80 -11.89 5.40 -17.51
N ALA A 81 -11.25 4.37 -16.94
CA ALA A 81 -11.75 3.02 -17.01
C ALA A 81 -13.14 2.89 -16.36
N LEU A 82 -13.37 3.56 -15.22
CA LEU A 82 -14.67 3.59 -14.54
C LEU A 82 -15.74 4.34 -15.35
N LEU A 83 -15.40 5.49 -15.94
CA LEU A 83 -16.31 6.28 -16.79
C LEU A 83 -16.70 5.54 -18.07
N ALA A 84 -15.78 4.74 -18.62
CA ALA A 84 -16.07 3.86 -19.75
C ALA A 84 -16.95 2.67 -19.35
N LYS A 85 -16.85 2.21 -18.10
CA LYS A 85 -17.52 1.01 -17.59
C LYS A 85 -18.92 1.27 -17.05
N TYR A 86 -19.16 2.44 -16.43
CA TYR A 86 -20.39 2.74 -15.70
C TYR A 86 -21.13 3.98 -16.23
N PRO A 87 -22.47 3.95 -16.29
CA PRO A 87 -23.27 5.16 -16.59
C PRO A 87 -22.99 6.29 -15.59
N SER A 88 -23.08 7.54 -16.05
CA SER A 88 -22.88 8.73 -15.20
C SER A 88 -23.84 8.84 -14.02
N THR A 89 -25.00 8.18 -14.08
CA THR A 89 -25.98 8.16 -12.99
C THR A 89 -25.70 7.09 -11.93
N THR A 90 -24.71 6.20 -12.14
CA THR A 90 -24.37 5.16 -11.17
C THR A 90 -23.83 5.80 -9.90
N LEU A 91 -24.39 5.41 -8.75
CA LEU A 91 -23.92 5.87 -7.44
C LEU A 91 -22.59 5.18 -7.12
N ILE A 92 -21.64 5.92 -6.53
CA ILE A 92 -20.30 5.38 -6.23
C ILE A 92 -20.39 4.15 -5.32
N LYS A 93 -21.29 4.15 -4.33
CA LYS A 93 -21.50 3.02 -3.41
C LYS A 93 -21.97 1.73 -4.10
N ASP A 94 -22.56 1.83 -5.29
CA ASP A 94 -23.10 0.69 -6.03
C ASP A 94 -22.06 0.08 -6.98
N ILE A 95 -20.85 0.63 -7.02
CA ILE A 95 -19.74 0.17 -7.84
C ILE A 95 -18.93 -0.84 -7.04
N PRO A 96 -18.86 -2.11 -7.48
CA PRO A 96 -18.13 -3.15 -6.77
C PRO A 96 -16.67 -2.80 -6.50
N GLU A 97 -15.99 -2.11 -7.43
CA GLU A 97 -14.59 -1.68 -7.29
C GLU A 97 -14.35 -0.66 -6.17
N PHE A 98 -15.38 0.11 -5.76
CA PHE A 98 -15.32 1.00 -4.59
C PHE A 98 -15.88 0.33 -3.32
N ASN A 99 -16.46 -0.86 -3.46
CA ASN A 99 -17.12 -1.61 -2.40
C ASN A 99 -16.35 -2.90 -2.04
N THR A 100 -15.26 -3.19 -2.74
CA THR A 100 -14.21 -4.07 -2.22
C THR A 100 -13.44 -3.28 -1.18
N GLY A 101 -13.47 -3.73 0.07
CA GLY A 101 -12.50 -3.31 1.09
C GLY A 101 -11.07 -3.76 0.73
N GLY A 102 -10.56 -3.28 -0.41
CA GLY A 102 -9.22 -3.47 -0.93
C GLY A 102 -8.33 -2.28 -0.59
N PRO A 103 -7.00 -2.42 -0.73
CA PRO A 103 -6.01 -1.70 0.06
C PRO A 103 -6.11 -0.19 -0.14
N VAL A 104 -6.30 0.51 0.97
CA VAL A 104 -6.01 1.95 1.08
C VAL A 104 -4.49 2.14 1.01
N ASP A 105 -4.11 3.20 0.31
CA ASP A 105 -2.77 3.81 0.22
C ASP A 105 -1.85 3.48 1.41
N PRO A 106 -0.67 2.86 1.20
CA PRO A 106 0.30 2.57 2.25
C PRO A 106 1.12 3.82 2.63
N GLY A 107 0.44 4.97 2.81
CA GLY A 107 0.96 6.04 3.65
C GLY A 107 1.30 5.47 5.03
N PRO A 108 2.21 6.09 5.80
CA PRO A 108 2.74 5.49 7.02
C PRO A 108 1.57 5.13 7.93
N ALA A 109 1.35 3.82 8.09
CA ALA A 109 0.45 3.29 9.09
C ALA A 109 1.08 3.58 10.46
N THR A 110 1.02 4.84 10.89
CA THR A 110 1.15 5.23 12.29
C THR A 110 -0.24 5.36 12.88
N GLY A 111 -1.12 4.40 12.58
CA GLY A 111 -2.05 3.97 13.61
C GLY A 111 -1.18 3.49 14.78
N ASP A 112 -1.52 3.89 16.00
CA ASP A 112 -0.85 3.36 17.18
C ASP A 112 -0.91 1.83 17.10
N LEU A 113 0.25 1.16 17.06
CA LEU A 113 0.28 -0.30 17.00
C LEU A 113 -0.26 -0.83 18.33
N ASP A 114 -1.35 -1.59 18.31
CA ASP A 114 -1.88 -2.17 19.53
C ASP A 114 -1.16 -3.48 19.85
N PHE A 115 -0.56 -3.53 21.03
CA PHE A 115 0.19 -4.69 21.53
C PHE A 115 -0.59 -5.44 22.61
N ALA A 116 -0.55 -6.77 22.55
CA ALA A 116 -0.84 -7.63 23.70
C ALA A 116 0.39 -8.45 24.10
N THR A 117 0.69 -8.48 25.40
CA THR A 117 1.77 -9.32 25.94
C THR A 117 1.25 -10.71 26.27
N ILE A 118 1.88 -11.73 25.69
CA ILE A 118 1.58 -13.14 25.89
C ILE A 118 2.71 -13.76 26.72
N ALA A 119 2.40 -14.14 27.97
CA ALA A 119 3.38 -14.67 28.91
C ALA A 119 3.79 -16.14 28.62
N LYS A 120 3.84 -16.53 27.35
CA LYS A 120 4.22 -17.86 26.85
C LYS A 120 5.28 -17.70 25.75
N ILE A 121 5.97 -18.79 25.44
CA ILE A 121 6.70 -18.89 24.16
C ILE A 121 5.71 -19.26 23.05
N PHE A 122 5.98 -18.85 21.83
CA PHE A 122 5.04 -19.02 20.72
C PHE A 122 4.76 -20.49 20.42
N SER A 123 5.77 -21.37 20.52
CA SER A 123 5.62 -22.81 20.29
C SER A 123 4.76 -23.56 21.32
N ASP A 124 4.45 -22.94 22.46
CA ASP A 124 3.66 -23.56 23.54
C ASP A 124 2.15 -23.35 23.39
N VAL A 125 1.73 -22.54 22.42
CA VAL A 125 0.33 -22.16 22.20
C VAL A 125 -0.05 -22.29 20.74
N SER A 126 -1.35 -22.36 20.47
CA SER A 126 -1.92 -22.11 19.15
C SER A 126 -2.42 -20.68 19.08
N VAL A 127 -2.14 -20.00 17.97
CA VAL A 127 -2.69 -18.68 17.67
C VAL A 127 -3.56 -18.77 16.43
N THR A 128 -4.73 -18.14 16.46
CA THR A 128 -5.58 -17.94 15.29
C THR A 128 -5.96 -16.48 15.16
N TYR A 129 -6.13 -16.03 13.92
CA TYR A 129 -6.59 -14.68 13.58
C TYR A 129 -7.82 -14.76 12.69
N ASP A 130 -8.88 -14.08 13.09
CA ASP A 130 -10.09 -13.92 12.29
C ASP A 130 -10.02 -12.59 11.54
N ALA A 131 -9.76 -12.67 10.23
CA ALA A 131 -9.63 -11.50 9.37
C ALA A 131 -10.93 -10.69 9.21
N ALA A 132 -12.11 -11.28 9.44
CA ALA A 132 -13.38 -10.57 9.33
C ALA A 132 -13.68 -9.74 10.58
N THR A 133 -13.24 -10.21 11.74
CA THR A 133 -13.49 -9.54 13.03
C THR A 133 -12.24 -8.90 13.64
N HIS A 134 -11.09 -9.02 12.99
CA HIS A 134 -9.78 -8.61 13.50
C HIS A 134 -9.47 -9.16 14.90
N LYS A 135 -9.97 -10.37 15.17
CA LYS A 135 -9.85 -11.00 16.48
C LYS A 135 -8.68 -11.98 16.49
N VAL A 136 -7.76 -11.77 17.41
CA VAL A 136 -6.72 -12.75 17.77
C VAL A 136 -7.25 -13.68 18.86
N THR A 137 -6.94 -14.96 18.76
CA THR A 137 -7.19 -15.97 19.80
C THR A 137 -5.92 -16.75 20.05
N VAL A 138 -5.49 -16.79 21.32
CA VAL A 138 -4.35 -17.58 21.77
C VAL A 138 -4.86 -18.62 22.75
N HIS A 139 -4.55 -19.89 22.49
CA HIS A 139 -4.98 -21.02 23.31
C HIS A 139 -3.80 -21.94 23.62
N GLY A 140 -3.69 -22.39 24.86
CA GLY A 140 -2.67 -23.33 25.30
C GLY A 140 -2.89 -23.83 26.73
N ALA A 141 -1.96 -24.64 27.24
CA ALA A 141 -2.10 -25.25 28.56
C ALA A 141 -2.26 -24.19 29.67
N GLY A 142 -3.48 -24.08 30.20
CA GLY A 142 -3.85 -23.13 31.24
C GLY A 142 -3.78 -21.66 30.79
N TYR A 143 -3.89 -21.40 29.48
CA TYR A 143 -3.83 -20.06 28.92
C TYR A 143 -4.85 -19.88 27.80
N ASP A 144 -5.74 -18.91 27.97
CA ASP A 144 -6.76 -18.52 27.01
C ASP A 144 -6.78 -17.00 26.94
N PHE A 145 -6.57 -16.45 25.74
CA PHE A 145 -6.59 -15.01 25.48
C PHE A 145 -7.33 -14.76 24.16
N GLN A 146 -8.20 -13.75 24.14
CA GLN A 146 -8.87 -13.29 22.92
C GLN A 146 -9.03 -11.78 22.97
N GLN A 147 -8.74 -11.11 21.86
CA GLN A 147 -8.86 -9.66 21.77
C GLN A 147 -9.10 -9.25 20.31
N VAL A 148 -9.85 -8.17 20.10
CA VAL A 148 -10.05 -7.53 18.80
C VAL A 148 -9.17 -6.29 18.71
N GLY A 149 -8.64 -6.01 17.52
CA GLY A 149 -7.83 -4.81 17.26
C GLY A 149 -6.48 -4.90 17.96
N ILE A 150 -5.80 -6.04 17.82
CA ILE A 150 -4.40 -6.20 18.24
C ILE A 150 -3.60 -6.51 16.99
N GLU A 151 -2.66 -5.64 16.67
CA GLU A 151 -1.74 -5.86 15.55
C GLU A 151 -0.53 -6.67 15.97
N ARG A 152 -0.12 -6.65 17.24
CA ARG A 152 1.12 -7.30 17.69
C ARG A 152 0.92 -8.13 18.96
N LEU A 153 1.20 -9.43 18.86
CA LEU A 153 1.31 -10.32 20.02
C LEU A 153 2.77 -10.48 20.43
N GLN A 154 3.15 -9.90 21.56
CA GLN A 154 4.49 -10.01 22.13
C GLN A 154 4.60 -11.27 22.98
N PHE A 155 5.31 -12.28 22.48
CA PHE A 155 5.70 -13.50 23.22
C PHE A 155 7.03 -13.31 23.95
N GLN A 156 7.42 -14.30 24.75
CA GLN A 156 8.74 -14.29 25.40
C GLN A 156 9.91 -14.44 24.40
N ASP A 157 9.66 -15.05 23.24
CA ASP A 157 10.66 -15.46 22.25
C ASP A 157 10.53 -14.73 20.90
N GLY A 158 9.58 -13.81 20.78
CA GLY A 158 9.39 -12.99 19.59
C GLY A 158 8.03 -12.33 19.54
N ILE A 159 7.65 -11.86 18.37
CA ILE A 159 6.40 -11.14 18.13
C ILE A 159 5.73 -11.77 16.91
N LEU A 160 4.42 -12.03 17.04
CA LEU A 160 3.58 -12.35 15.90
C LEU A 160 2.78 -11.11 15.50
N ALA A 161 2.90 -10.70 14.24
CA ALA A 161 2.32 -9.48 13.71
C ALA A 161 1.15 -9.73 12.75
N PHE A 162 0.13 -8.87 12.84
CA PHE A 162 -1.11 -8.89 12.06
C PHE A 162 -1.37 -7.57 11.33
N ASP A 163 -0.46 -6.59 11.42
CA ASP A 163 -0.46 -5.38 10.59
C ASP A 163 -0.06 -5.71 9.15
N PHE A 164 -0.93 -6.46 8.46
CA PHE A 164 -0.70 -6.90 7.08
C PHE A 164 -0.59 -5.75 6.09
N ASN A 165 -1.11 -4.56 6.42
CA ASN A 165 -0.94 -3.35 5.61
C ASN A 165 0.15 -2.42 6.17
N GLY A 166 0.64 -2.70 7.39
CA GLY A 166 1.69 -1.93 8.06
C GLY A 166 3.09 -2.47 7.81
N ALA A 167 4.00 -2.13 8.71
CA ALA A 167 5.43 -2.45 8.61
C ALA A 167 5.69 -3.95 8.39
N ALA A 168 4.94 -4.83 9.06
CA ALA A 168 5.12 -6.27 8.93
C ALA A 168 4.78 -6.77 7.52
N GLY A 169 3.59 -6.42 7.04
CA GLY A 169 3.16 -6.84 5.70
C GLY A 169 3.97 -6.21 4.57
N GLN A 170 4.28 -4.91 4.68
CA GLN A 170 5.12 -4.20 3.70
C GLN A 170 6.53 -4.80 3.63
N SER A 171 7.14 -5.11 4.78
CA SER A 171 8.44 -5.79 4.83
C SER A 171 8.40 -7.17 4.18
N TYR A 172 7.34 -7.94 4.37
CA TYR A 172 7.21 -9.25 3.72
C TYR A 172 7.05 -9.11 2.20
N ARG A 173 6.17 -8.21 1.75
CA ARG A 173 5.86 -8.01 0.33
C ARG A 173 7.06 -7.54 -0.48
N ILE A 174 7.92 -6.69 0.09
CA ILE A 174 9.08 -6.18 -0.64
C ILE A 174 10.15 -7.27 -0.86
N TYR A 175 10.26 -8.26 0.04
CA TYR A 175 11.05 -9.48 -0.21
C TYR A 175 10.51 -10.29 -1.37
N GLN A 176 9.18 -10.48 -1.43
CA GLN A 176 8.56 -11.19 -2.56
C GLN A 176 8.83 -10.44 -3.87
N ALA A 177 8.57 -9.14 -3.93
CA ALA A 177 8.75 -8.36 -5.14
C ALA A 177 10.20 -8.25 -5.59
N ALA A 178 11.15 -8.09 -4.66
CA ALA A 178 12.57 -7.96 -4.99
C ALA A 178 13.24 -9.31 -5.31
N PHE A 179 12.91 -10.38 -4.60
CA PHE A 179 13.72 -11.60 -4.60
C PHE A 179 12.95 -12.88 -4.88
N ASP A 180 11.62 -12.83 -5.06
CA ASP A 180 10.75 -13.99 -5.28
C ASP A 180 10.96 -15.08 -4.21
N ARG A 181 10.99 -14.67 -2.94
CA ARG A 181 11.20 -15.60 -1.83
C ARG A 181 10.49 -15.16 -0.57
N THR A 182 10.19 -16.16 0.27
CA THR A 182 9.89 -15.95 1.68
C THR A 182 11.07 -15.24 2.36
N PRO A 183 10.83 -14.17 3.13
CA PRO A 183 11.86 -13.54 3.94
C PRO A 183 12.50 -14.51 4.92
N ASP A 184 13.79 -14.35 5.18
CA ASP A 184 14.40 -14.97 6.34
C ASP A 184 14.04 -14.18 7.60
N THR A 185 13.90 -14.86 8.74
CA THR A 185 13.43 -14.23 9.99
C THR A 185 14.31 -13.06 10.41
N ALA A 186 15.64 -13.16 10.26
CA ALA A 186 16.55 -12.11 10.70
C ALA A 186 16.43 -10.83 9.87
N GLY A 187 16.40 -10.96 8.53
CA GLY A 187 16.19 -9.84 7.62
C GLY A 187 14.82 -9.22 7.79
N LEU A 188 13.77 -10.04 7.91
CA LEU A 188 12.41 -9.56 8.16
C LEU A 188 12.32 -8.79 9.48
N SER A 189 12.84 -9.35 10.57
CA SER A 189 12.93 -8.67 11.88
C SER A 189 13.60 -7.30 11.78
N TYR A 190 14.70 -7.22 11.05
CA TYR A 190 15.45 -5.97 10.90
C TYR A 190 14.62 -4.88 10.20
N TRP A 191 13.94 -5.23 9.10
CA TRP A 191 13.14 -4.26 8.35
C TRP A 191 11.88 -3.83 9.08
N ILE A 192 11.17 -4.78 9.70
CA ILE A 192 10.00 -4.47 10.54
C ILE A 192 10.39 -3.49 11.65
N LYS A 193 11.41 -3.82 12.45
CA LYS A 193 11.88 -2.95 13.55
C LYS A 193 12.37 -1.59 13.05
N SER A 194 12.95 -1.54 11.85
CA SER A 194 13.39 -0.27 11.26
C SER A 194 12.21 0.61 10.86
N MET A 195 11.14 0.04 10.31
CA MET A 195 9.93 0.75 9.93
C MET A 195 9.09 1.15 11.16
N ASP A 196 8.99 0.28 12.16
CA ASP A 196 8.42 0.61 13.48
C ASP A 196 9.20 1.79 14.13
N GLY A 197 10.50 1.92 13.82
CA GLY A 197 11.37 3.03 14.22
C GLY A 197 11.32 4.27 13.31
N GLY A 198 10.42 4.31 12.34
CA GLY A 198 10.16 5.47 11.48
C GLY A 198 10.84 5.45 10.10
N LYS A 199 11.48 4.34 9.69
CA LYS A 199 11.90 4.19 8.28
C LYS A 199 10.69 4.01 7.38
N THR A 200 10.76 4.59 6.19
CA THR A 200 9.74 4.43 5.15
C THR A 200 9.98 3.15 4.35
N LEU A 201 8.95 2.66 3.65
CA LEU A 201 9.11 1.56 2.70
C LEU A 201 10.09 1.92 1.57
N LEU A 202 10.21 3.20 1.21
CA LEU A 202 11.21 3.68 0.24
C LEU A 202 12.65 3.55 0.77
N ASP A 203 12.88 3.77 2.06
CA ASP A 203 14.18 3.51 2.69
C ASP A 203 14.52 2.02 2.66
N VAL A 204 13.53 1.16 2.91
CA VAL A 204 13.69 -0.30 2.81
C VAL A 204 14.02 -0.71 1.39
N ALA A 205 13.26 -0.25 0.39
CA ALA A 205 13.51 -0.51 -1.03
C ALA A 205 14.94 -0.10 -1.45
N SER A 206 15.39 1.07 -1.00
CA SER A 206 16.75 1.55 -1.23
C SER A 206 17.81 0.62 -0.61
N GLY A 207 17.54 0.11 0.60
CA GLY A 207 18.39 -0.89 1.26
C GLY A 207 18.48 -2.21 0.51
N PHE A 208 17.35 -2.69 -0.03
CA PHE A 208 17.30 -3.89 -0.87
C PHE A 208 18.15 -3.71 -2.12
N ILE A 209 17.94 -2.63 -2.86
CA ILE A 209 18.71 -2.32 -4.08
C ILE A 209 20.21 -2.19 -3.79
N GLY A 210 20.58 -1.65 -2.63
CA GLY A 210 21.96 -1.53 -2.19
C GLY A 210 22.62 -2.85 -1.74
N SER A 211 21.83 -3.90 -1.53
CA SER A 211 22.29 -5.16 -0.94
C SER A 211 23.17 -5.99 -1.88
N ALA A 212 23.97 -6.89 -1.29
CA ALA A 212 24.73 -7.87 -2.05
C ALA A 212 23.80 -8.88 -2.76
N GLU A 213 22.66 -9.21 -2.15
CA GLU A 213 21.65 -10.11 -2.72
C GLU A 213 21.06 -9.54 -4.01
N PHE A 214 20.69 -8.25 -4.00
CA PHE A 214 20.22 -7.58 -5.21
C PHE A 214 21.25 -7.61 -6.33
N LYS A 215 22.52 -7.31 -6.05
CA LYS A 215 23.59 -7.39 -7.05
C LYS A 215 23.80 -8.81 -7.58
N SER A 216 23.56 -9.82 -6.75
CA SER A 216 23.65 -11.22 -7.16
C SER A 216 22.50 -11.63 -8.09
N ILE A 217 21.30 -11.10 -7.87
CA ILE A 217 20.08 -11.47 -8.62
C ILE A 217 19.94 -10.65 -9.90
N TYR A 218 20.15 -9.33 -9.81
CA TYR A 218 19.94 -8.38 -10.90
C TYR A 218 21.23 -8.02 -11.65
N GLY A 219 22.40 -8.33 -11.08
CA GLY A 219 23.69 -7.84 -11.57
C GLY A 219 24.09 -6.49 -10.96
N ALA A 220 25.32 -6.05 -11.26
CA ALA A 220 25.90 -4.85 -10.66
C ALA A 220 25.22 -3.54 -11.12
N ASP A 221 24.71 -3.52 -12.35
CA ASP A 221 24.03 -2.37 -12.94
C ASP A 221 23.00 -2.84 -14.00
N PRO A 222 21.83 -3.35 -13.58
CA PRO A 222 20.80 -3.79 -14.51
C PRO A 222 20.25 -2.60 -15.30
N THR A 223 19.94 -2.80 -16.58
CA THR A 223 19.15 -1.81 -17.33
C THR A 223 17.75 -1.67 -16.73
N ASN A 224 17.05 -0.57 -17.03
CA ASN A 224 15.67 -0.36 -16.57
C ASN A 224 14.75 -1.48 -17.06
N LEU A 225 14.89 -1.90 -18.32
CA LEU A 225 14.16 -3.04 -18.87
C LEU A 225 14.41 -4.34 -18.09
N GLN A 226 15.68 -4.68 -17.84
CA GLN A 226 16.03 -5.90 -17.11
C GLN A 226 15.47 -5.90 -15.68
N PHE A 227 15.55 -4.75 -15.02
CA PHE A 227 15.02 -4.55 -13.68
C PHE A 227 13.49 -4.75 -13.65
N VAL A 228 12.75 -4.09 -14.53
CA VAL A 228 11.28 -4.19 -14.61
C VAL A 228 10.82 -5.59 -14.98
N GLN A 229 11.45 -6.23 -15.97
CA GLN A 229 11.14 -7.60 -16.36
C GLN A 229 11.29 -8.57 -15.17
N LYS A 230 12.36 -8.40 -14.39
CA LYS A 230 12.61 -9.24 -13.22
C LYS A 230 11.59 -9.00 -12.10
N LEU A 231 11.19 -7.76 -11.84
CA LEU A 231 10.13 -7.48 -10.86
C LEU A 231 8.79 -8.12 -11.26
N TYR A 232 8.43 -8.07 -12.54
CA TYR A 232 7.24 -8.77 -13.02
C TYR A 232 7.31 -10.28 -12.83
N GLU A 233 8.45 -10.90 -13.14
CA GLU A 233 8.66 -12.33 -12.88
C GLU A 233 8.46 -12.67 -11.41
N ASN A 234 9.06 -11.88 -10.51
CA ASN A 234 8.97 -12.10 -9.07
C ASN A 234 7.55 -11.92 -8.50
N VAL A 235 6.82 -10.90 -8.97
CA VAL A 235 5.48 -10.59 -8.46
C VAL A 235 4.40 -11.51 -9.06
N LEU A 236 4.52 -11.85 -10.35
CA LEU A 236 3.48 -12.60 -11.07
C LEU A 236 3.78 -14.10 -11.22
N GLY A 237 5.03 -14.53 -10.99
CA GLY A 237 5.52 -15.86 -11.36
C GLY A 237 5.53 -16.11 -12.88
N ARG A 238 5.43 -15.04 -13.68
CA ARG A 238 5.40 -15.06 -15.15
C ARG A 238 5.92 -13.75 -15.72
N ALA A 239 6.20 -13.74 -17.01
CA ALA A 239 6.54 -12.50 -17.71
C ALA A 239 5.40 -11.46 -17.61
N GLY A 240 5.80 -10.20 -17.42
CA GLY A 240 4.92 -9.04 -17.52
C GLY A 240 4.43 -8.82 -18.95
N GLU A 241 3.29 -8.14 -19.07
CA GLU A 241 2.77 -7.76 -20.37
C GLU A 241 3.59 -6.60 -20.96
N THR A 242 3.74 -6.57 -22.29
CA THR A 242 4.55 -5.56 -22.99
C THR A 242 4.18 -4.14 -22.59
N ALA A 243 2.88 -3.83 -22.49
CA ALA A 243 2.43 -2.49 -22.14
C ALA A 243 2.83 -2.08 -20.70
N GLY A 244 2.74 -3.01 -19.75
CA GLY A 244 3.15 -2.75 -18.37
C GLY A 244 4.66 -2.60 -18.23
N ILE A 245 5.44 -3.42 -18.93
CA ILE A 245 6.89 -3.30 -18.98
C ILE A 245 7.30 -1.94 -19.55
N SER A 246 6.71 -1.54 -20.69
CA SER A 246 6.99 -0.22 -21.30
C SER A 246 6.60 0.94 -20.37
N TYR A 247 5.48 0.86 -19.68
CA TYR A 247 5.07 1.90 -18.72
C TYR A 247 6.13 2.13 -17.64
N TRP A 248 6.58 1.07 -16.97
CA TRP A 248 7.59 1.20 -15.91
C TRP A 248 8.96 1.59 -16.44
N GLU A 249 9.35 1.06 -17.60
CA GLU A 249 10.61 1.41 -18.25
C GLU A 249 10.64 2.91 -18.60
N ASP A 250 9.57 3.45 -19.19
CA ASP A 250 9.47 4.87 -19.56
C ASP A 250 9.55 5.78 -18.34
N ARG A 251 8.93 5.39 -17.22
CA ARG A 251 9.01 6.13 -15.94
C ARG A 251 10.44 6.15 -15.40
N LEU A 252 11.12 5.01 -15.39
CA LEU A 252 12.52 4.91 -14.95
C LEU A 252 13.44 5.73 -15.87
N ASN A 253 13.20 5.72 -17.18
CA ASN A 253 13.93 6.54 -18.15
C ASN A 253 13.64 8.04 -17.97
N SER A 254 12.48 8.39 -17.42
CA SER A 254 12.05 9.77 -17.15
C SER A 254 12.45 10.28 -15.75
N GLY A 255 13.21 9.50 -14.98
CA GLY A 255 13.78 9.93 -13.70
C GLY A 255 13.17 9.31 -12.45
N LEU A 256 12.19 8.40 -12.58
CA LEU A 256 11.77 7.56 -11.45
C LEU A 256 12.96 6.70 -10.99
N SER A 257 13.18 6.59 -9.69
CA SER A 257 14.20 5.70 -9.13
C SER A 257 13.74 4.25 -9.16
N LYS A 258 14.71 3.32 -9.21
CA LYS A 258 14.43 1.88 -9.05
C LYS A 258 13.81 1.56 -7.67
N ALA A 259 14.10 2.37 -6.65
CA ALA A 259 13.52 2.19 -5.32
C ALA A 259 12.02 2.49 -5.33
N GLU A 260 11.61 3.61 -5.93
CA GLU A 260 10.19 3.95 -6.09
C GLU A 260 9.45 2.90 -6.94
N ALA A 261 10.08 2.43 -8.04
CA ALA A 261 9.50 1.35 -8.82
C ALA A 261 9.34 0.05 -8.01
N LEU A 262 10.35 -0.35 -7.22
CA LEU A 262 10.24 -1.53 -6.35
C LEU A 262 9.12 -1.39 -5.31
N VAL A 263 8.93 -0.20 -4.72
CA VAL A 263 7.79 0.08 -3.85
C VAL A 263 6.47 -0.14 -4.59
N GLY A 264 6.33 0.41 -5.80
CA GLY A 264 5.12 0.23 -6.61
C GLY A 264 4.80 -1.22 -6.95
N PHE A 265 5.82 -2.04 -7.24
CA PHE A 265 5.64 -3.48 -7.45
C PHE A 265 5.34 -4.24 -6.15
N SER A 266 5.98 -3.88 -5.04
CA SER A 266 5.74 -4.49 -3.72
C SER A 266 4.29 -4.32 -3.28
N GLU A 267 3.74 -3.13 -3.48
CA GLU A 267 2.41 -2.76 -3.00
C GLU A 267 1.32 -2.89 -4.06
N SER A 268 1.65 -3.51 -5.21
CA SER A 268 0.65 -3.80 -6.23
C SER A 268 -0.38 -4.81 -5.72
N ASN A 269 -1.62 -4.71 -6.22
CA ASN A 269 -2.70 -5.63 -5.85
C ASN A 269 -2.33 -7.08 -6.13
N GLU A 270 -1.59 -7.34 -7.20
CA GLU A 270 -1.09 -8.68 -7.54
C GLU A 270 -0.16 -9.22 -6.47
N ASN A 271 0.83 -8.44 -6.01
CA ASN A 271 1.76 -8.89 -4.98
C ASN A 271 1.08 -9.02 -3.61
N VAL A 272 0.23 -8.06 -3.23
CA VAL A 272 -0.57 -8.13 -2.00
C VAL A 272 -1.42 -9.40 -1.98
N THR A 273 -2.11 -9.70 -3.10
CA THR A 273 -2.92 -10.91 -3.24
C THR A 273 -2.04 -12.17 -3.19
N GLY A 274 -0.91 -12.18 -3.90
CA GLY A 274 0.03 -13.30 -3.97
C GLY A 274 0.62 -13.67 -2.60
N VAL A 275 0.89 -12.67 -1.76
CA VAL A 275 1.47 -12.87 -0.42
C VAL A 275 0.41 -13.21 0.63
N SER A 276 -0.84 -12.77 0.47
CA SER A 276 -1.90 -12.83 1.49
C SER A 276 -2.04 -14.18 2.20
N THR A 277 -1.97 -15.28 1.45
CA THR A 277 -2.11 -16.64 2.01
C THR A 277 -0.91 -17.03 2.87
N ALA A 278 0.31 -16.61 2.49
CA ALA A 278 1.53 -16.94 3.21
C ALA A 278 1.65 -16.22 4.56
N ILE A 279 0.93 -15.10 4.73
CA ILE A 279 0.94 -14.29 5.95
C ILE A 279 -0.35 -14.36 6.75
N ALA A 280 -1.35 -15.14 6.31
CA ALA A 280 -2.70 -15.15 6.90
C ALA A 280 -2.72 -15.52 8.39
N ASP A 281 -1.78 -16.37 8.82
CA ASP A 281 -1.64 -16.81 10.22
C ASP A 281 -0.77 -15.86 11.07
N GLY A 282 -0.36 -14.72 10.51
CA GLY A 282 0.51 -13.75 11.14
C GLY A 282 1.96 -13.85 10.68
N ILE A 283 2.73 -12.79 10.93
CA ILE A 283 4.11 -12.62 10.51
C ILE A 283 5.00 -12.69 11.74
N TRP A 284 5.76 -13.77 11.87
CA TRP A 284 6.66 -13.96 13.00
C TRP A 284 8.00 -13.21 12.81
N TYR A 285 8.44 -12.49 13.82
CA TYR A 285 9.76 -11.88 13.89
C TYR A 285 10.28 -11.80 15.33
N ALA A 286 11.60 -11.81 15.51
CA ALA A 286 12.26 -11.78 16.82
C ALA A 286 13.48 -10.83 16.86
#